data_AF-A0A8J2NZ22-F1
#
_entry.id   AF-A0A8J2NZ22-F1
#
_cell.length_a   1.000
_cell.length_b   1.000
_cell.length_c   1.000
_cell.angle_alpha   90.00
_cell.angle_beta   90.00
_cell.angle_gamma   90.00
#
_symmetry.space_group_name_H-M   'P 1'
#
loop_
_entity.id
_entity.type
_entity.pdbx_description
1 polymer ?
#
loop_
_entity_poly.entity_id
_entity_poly.type
_entity_poly.pdbx_seq_one_letter_code
_entity_poly.pdbx_strand_id
1 'polypeptide(L)'
;MGLQMSLECKADGMPQQEILESNSALWFSNDGLNLLYLTFNDSLVGQHSMLQYGSLEEPFIYPQVKKLRYPKPGTTNPTVKARVVELRQRPFRTQELRPPEGISDL
;
A
#
# COMPACT_ATOMS: atom_id res chain seq x y z
N MET A 1 -21.64 18.90 -9.54
CA MET A 1 -21.75 18.13 -8.29
C MET A 1 -20.87 16.90 -8.43
N GLY A 2 -19.60 17.00 -8.03
CA GLY A 2 -18.65 15.90 -8.11
C GLY A 2 -18.68 15.11 -6.81
N LEU A 3 -19.10 13.85 -6.88
CA LEU A 3 -19.02 12.94 -5.74
C LEU A 3 -17.58 12.43 -5.65
N GLN A 4 -16.79 13.06 -4.78
CA GLN A 4 -15.49 12.56 -4.37
C GLN A 4 -15.71 11.48 -3.31
N MET A 5 -15.75 10.22 -3.73
CA MET A 5 -15.74 9.07 -2.82
C MET A 5 -14.29 8.80 -2.43
N SER A 6 -13.82 9.43 -1.34
CA SER A 6 -12.56 9.05 -0.70
C SER A 6 -12.77 7.74 0.05
N LEU A 7 -12.30 6.63 -0.53
CA LEU A 7 -12.04 5.40 0.21
C LEU A 7 -10.68 5.56 0.88
N GLU A 8 -10.67 6.04 2.11
CA GLU A 8 -9.49 6.04 2.98
C GLU A 8 -9.10 4.59 3.28
N CYS A 9 -8.12 4.06 2.56
CA CYS A 9 -7.37 2.91 3.04
C CYS A 9 -6.45 3.43 4.14
N LYS A 10 -6.83 3.22 5.40
CA LYS A 10 -6.04 3.67 6.55
C LYS A 10 -4.81 2.75 6.70
N ALA A 11 -3.74 3.05 5.98
CA ALA A 11 -2.43 2.46 6.26
C ALA A 11 -1.80 3.16 7.47
N ASP A 12 -1.88 2.50 8.63
CA ASP A 12 -1.29 2.99 9.89
C ASP A 12 0.19 2.59 9.96
N GLY A 13 1.08 3.58 9.77
CA GLY A 13 2.46 3.53 10.25
C GLY A 13 3.55 3.23 9.21
N MET A 14 4.30 4.29 8.86
CA MET A 14 5.60 4.35 8.13
C MET A 14 5.55 4.38 6.60
N PRO A 15 6.55 5.01 5.95
CA PRO A 15 6.29 6.00 4.91
C PRO A 15 5.86 5.33 3.59
N GLN A 16 4.59 5.50 3.27
CA GLN A 16 4.17 5.58 1.86
C GLN A 16 4.89 6.72 1.14
N GLN A 17 5.34 7.75 1.88
CA GLN A 17 5.85 9.02 1.36
C GLN A 17 7.10 8.94 0.47
N GLU A 18 7.80 7.81 0.39
CA GLU A 18 8.98 7.70 -0.49
C GLU A 18 8.66 7.08 -1.87
N ILE A 19 7.54 6.36 -2.01
CA ILE A 19 7.19 5.64 -3.25
C ILE A 19 5.86 6.14 -3.83
N LEU A 20 4.92 6.54 -2.96
CA LEU A 20 3.64 7.12 -3.34
C LEU A 20 3.40 8.36 -2.49
N GLU A 21 3.21 9.51 -3.14
CA GLU A 21 2.93 10.79 -2.48
C GLU A 21 1.63 10.77 -1.64
N SER A 22 0.82 9.70 -1.76
CA SER A 22 -0.47 9.55 -1.08
C SER A 22 -0.72 8.11 -0.61
N ASN A 23 -1.55 7.95 0.43
CA ASN A 23 -1.98 6.64 0.96
C ASN A 23 -2.90 5.86 -0.01
N SER A 24 -3.27 6.48 -1.12
CA SER A 24 -4.14 5.88 -2.12
C SER A 24 -3.34 5.02 -3.10
N ALA A 25 -3.51 3.69 -3.01
CA ALA A 25 -2.95 2.71 -3.94
C ALA A 25 -3.98 2.21 -4.99
N LEU A 26 -5.03 3.01 -5.22
CA LEU A 26 -6.20 2.69 -6.05
C LEU A 26 -6.53 3.89 -6.94
N TRP A 27 -6.69 3.64 -8.24
CA TRP A 27 -7.02 4.66 -9.23
C TRP A 27 -8.11 4.16 -10.16
N PHE A 28 -9.19 4.93 -10.29
CA PHE A 28 -10.25 4.66 -11.25
C PHE A 28 -9.93 5.34 -12.60
N SER A 29 -10.27 4.66 -13.69
CA SER A 29 -10.36 5.30 -15.01
C SER A 29 -11.38 6.44 -14.97
N ASN A 30 -11.19 7.47 -15.78
CA ASN A 30 -12.13 8.60 -15.85
C ASN A 30 -13.56 8.14 -16.22
N ASP A 31 -13.68 7.06 -16.98
CA ASP A 31 -14.94 6.41 -17.37
C ASP A 31 -15.53 5.48 -16.29
N GLY A 32 -14.79 5.20 -15.21
CA GLY A 32 -15.20 4.25 -14.14
C GLY A 32 -15.19 2.77 -14.54
N LEU A 33 -14.70 2.45 -15.75
CA LEU A 33 -14.77 1.10 -16.33
C LEU A 33 -13.56 0.24 -15.98
N ASN A 34 -12.44 0.87 -15.61
CA ASN A 34 -11.23 0.19 -15.22
C ASN A 34 -10.78 0.68 -13.84
N LEU A 35 -10.25 -0.23 -13.02
CA LEU A 35 -9.64 0.05 -11.72
C LEU A 35 -8.19 -0.43 -11.74
N LEU A 36 -7.25 0.50 -11.57
CA LEU A 36 -5.85 0.19 -11.29
C LEU A 36 -5.66 0.10 -9.78
N TYR A 37 -5.02 -0.97 -9.31
CA TYR A 37 -4.58 -1.08 -7.93
C TYR A 37 -3.17 -1.66 -7.86
N LEU A 38 -2.44 -1.25 -6.83
CA LEU A 38 -1.14 -1.82 -6.50
C LEU A 38 -1.28 -2.82 -5.36
N THR A 39 -0.59 -3.95 -5.49
CA THR A 39 -0.42 -4.93 -4.42
C THR A 39 1.02 -4.86 -3.93
N PHE A 40 1.18 -4.68 -2.63
CA PHE A 40 2.49 -4.69 -1.97
C PHE A 40 2.68 -6.03 -1.27
N ASN A 41 3.79 -6.71 -1.55
CA ASN A 41 4.16 -7.95 -0.87
C ASN A 41 5.41 -7.71 -0.02
N ASP A 42 5.22 -7.65 1.29
CA ASP A 42 6.25 -7.42 2.29
C ASP A 42 6.73 -8.72 3.00
N SER A 43 6.38 -9.90 2.48
CA SER A 43 6.69 -11.18 3.15
C SER A 43 8.19 -11.39 3.42
N LEU A 44 9.05 -10.83 2.56
CA LEU A 44 10.50 -10.90 2.65
C LEU A 44 11.14 -9.68 3.33
N VAL A 45 10.34 -8.70 3.74
CA VAL A 45 10.81 -7.48 4.41
C VAL A 45 11.07 -7.77 5.89
N GLY A 46 12.17 -7.23 6.40
CA GLY A 46 12.54 -7.31 7.81
C GLY A 46 11.44 -6.76 8.73
N GLN A 47 11.24 -7.41 9.87
CA GLN A 47 10.29 -6.95 10.87
C GLN A 47 11.02 -6.17 11.97
N HIS A 48 10.50 -4.98 12.29
CA HIS A 48 10.97 -4.14 13.36
C HIS A 48 9.97 -4.13 14.52
N SER A 49 10.44 -4.42 15.72
CA SER A 49 9.65 -4.35 16.94
C SER A 49 9.83 -3.00 17.61
N MET A 50 8.73 -2.30 17.87
CA MET A 50 8.69 -1.06 18.63
C MET A 50 7.83 -1.25 19.88
N LEU A 51 8.23 -0.58 20.96
CA LEU A 51 7.45 -0.56 22.19
C LEU A 51 6.37 0.51 22.09
N GLN A 52 5.12 0.10 22.24
CA GLN A 52 3.98 0.99 22.32
C GLN A 52 3.63 1.22 23.78
N TYR A 53 3.73 2.48 24.19
CA TYR A 53 3.25 2.97 25.48
C TYR A 53 1.79 3.42 25.29
N GLY A 54 0.95 3.20 26.30
CA GLY A 54 -0.46 3.59 26.23
C GLY A 54 -0.62 5.11 26.12
N SER A 55 -1.81 5.54 25.72
CA SER A 55 -2.18 6.95 25.71
C SER A 55 -2.56 7.40 27.12
N LEU A 56 -2.65 8.71 27.36
CA LEU A 56 -3.08 9.26 28.66
C LEU A 56 -4.50 8.79 29.05
N GLU A 57 -5.34 8.52 28.05
CA GLU A 57 -6.72 8.05 28.23
C GLU A 57 -6.81 6.52 28.38
N GLU A 58 -5.83 5.78 27.84
CA GLU A 58 -5.74 4.31 27.89
C GLU A 58 -4.30 3.87 28.22
N PRO A 59 -3.89 3.97 29.50
CA PRO A 59 -2.54 3.63 29.91
C PRO A 59 -2.33 2.10 29.91
N PHE A 60 -1.28 1.63 29.23
CA PHE A 60 -0.83 0.25 29.35
C PHE A 60 0.05 0.10 30.59
N ILE A 61 -0.27 -0.85 31.48
CA ILE A 61 0.53 -1.17 32.66
C ILE A 61 1.91 -1.72 32.27
N TYR A 62 2.01 -2.38 31.11
CA TYR A 62 3.26 -2.82 30.50
C TYR A 62 3.33 -2.42 29.03
N PRO A 63 4.52 -2.04 28.52
CA PRO A 63 4.68 -1.72 27.10
C PRO A 63 4.29 -2.90 26.23
N GLN A 64 3.52 -2.65 25.18
CA GLN A 64 3.18 -3.67 24.18
C GLN A 64 4.21 -3.67 23.06
N VAL A 65 4.55 -4.84 22.55
CA VAL A 65 5.48 -4.97 21.41
C VAL A 65 4.67 -4.91 20.12
N LYS A 66 4.66 -3.76 19.45
CA LYS A 66 4.11 -3.61 18.09
C LYS A 66 5.18 -3.99 17.09
N LYS A 67 4.90 -4.97 16.23
CA LYS A 67 5.82 -5.38 15.16
C LYS A 67 5.34 -4.83 13.83
N LEU A 68 6.21 -4.11 13.13
CA LEU A 68 5.95 -3.49 11.83
C LEU A 68 6.99 -3.97 10.81
N ARG A 69 6.60 -4.10 9.54
CA ARG A 69 7.52 -4.39 8.43
C ARG A 69 8.20 -3.09 8.01
N TYR A 70 9.51 -3.02 8.13
CA TYR A 70 10.28 -1.82 7.81
C TYR A 70 11.59 -2.20 7.11
N PRO A 71 11.75 -1.88 5.81
CA PRO A 71 12.99 -2.12 5.10
C PRO A 71 14.04 -1.11 5.57
N LYS A 72 15.16 -1.62 6.07
CA LYS A 72 16.35 -0.80 6.37
C LYS A 72 17.20 -0.64 5.10
N PRO A 73 18.05 0.40 4.99
CA PRO A 73 19.00 0.51 3.89
C PRO A 73 19.83 -0.77 3.74
N GLY A 74 19.90 -1.30 2.53
CA GLY A 74 20.61 -2.56 2.23
C GLY A 74 19.85 -3.84 2.59
N THR A 75 18.57 -3.77 2.95
CA THR A 75 17.69 -4.95 3.14
C THR A 75 16.68 -5.07 2.00
N THR A 76 16.02 -6.22 1.91
CA THR A 76 15.04 -6.52 0.85
C THR A 76 13.83 -5.59 0.90
N ASN A 77 13.56 -4.93 -0.23
CA ASN A 77 12.38 -4.08 -0.40
C ASN A 77 11.11 -4.91 -0.67
N PRO A 78 9.92 -4.38 -0.31
CA PRO A 78 8.66 -5.02 -0.66
C PRO A 78 8.50 -5.08 -2.19
N THR A 79 7.95 -6.19 -2.69
CA THR A 79 7.67 -6.32 -4.12
C THR A 79 6.32 -5.70 -4.44
N VAL A 80 6.28 -4.80 -5.44
CA VAL A 80 5.06 -4.13 -5.88
C VAL A 80 4.58 -4.76 -7.18
N LYS A 81 3.27 -5.04 -7.27
CA LYS A 81 2.62 -5.50 -8.50
C LYS A 81 1.45 -4.59 -8.84
N ALA A 82 1.43 -4.12 -10.09
CA ALA A 82 0.34 -3.29 -10.61
C ALA A 82 -0.66 -4.14 -11.38
N ARG A 83 -1.96 -3.96 -11.09
CA ARG A 83 -3.04 -4.72 -11.71
C ARG A 83 -4.18 -3.82 -12.12
N VAL A 84 -4.70 -4.06 -13.32
CA VAL A 84 -5.88 -3.39 -13.86
C VAL A 84 -7.03 -4.37 -13.92
N VAL A 85 -8.20 -3.94 -13.46
CA VAL A 85 -9.43 -4.72 -13.50
C VAL A 85 -10.47 -4.02 -14.34
N GLU A 86 -11.02 -4.73 -15.33
CA GLU A 86 -12.16 -4.28 -16.11
C GLU A 86 -13.46 -4.56 -15.33
N LEU A 87 -14.22 -3.52 -15.00
CA LEU A 87 -15.44 -3.59 -14.18
C LEU A 87 -16.73 -3.77 -14.99
N ARG A 88 -16.65 -3.74 -16.33
CA ARG A 88 -17.80 -3.74 -17.26
C ARG A 88 -18.71 -4.96 -17.14
N GLN A 89 -18.13 -6.15 -17.03
CA GLN A 89 -18.89 -7.41 -17.07
C GLN A 89 -18.29 -8.43 -16.09
N ARG A 90 -19.14 -9.29 -15.53
CA ARG A 90 -18.71 -10.44 -14.72
C ARG A 90 -18.49 -11.64 -15.66
N PRO A 91 -17.40 -12.41 -15.52
CA PRO A 91 -16.35 -12.29 -14.50
C PRO A 91 -15.40 -11.11 -14.76
N PHE A 92 -14.91 -10.50 -13.69
CA PHE A 92 -13.95 -9.41 -13.80
C PHE A 92 -12.64 -9.88 -14.43
N ARG A 93 -12.22 -9.21 -15.50
CA ARG A 93 -10.94 -9.50 -16.13
C ARG A 93 -9.85 -8.71 -15.42
N THR A 94 -8.85 -9.40 -14.89
CA THR A 94 -7.68 -8.78 -14.26
C THR A 94 -6.46 -8.95 -15.16
N GLN A 95 -5.74 -7.87 -15.41
CA GLN A 95 -4.49 -7.85 -16.14
C GLN A 95 -3.37 -7.34 -15.24
N GLU A 96 -2.25 -8.08 -15.18
CA GLU A 96 -1.03 -7.63 -14.50
C GLU A 96 -0.23 -6.76 -15.46
N LEU A 97 0.12 -5.55 -15.01
CA LEU A 97 0.94 -4.62 -15.78
C LEU A 97 2.41 -4.99 -15.60
N ARG A 98 3.16 -4.97 -16.69
CA ARG A 98 4.62 -5.07 -16.68
C ARG A 98 5.21 -3.68 -16.84
N PRO A 99 6.32 -3.36 -16.16
CA PRO A 99 7.01 -2.10 -16.38
C PRO A 99 7.46 -2.01 -17.85
N PRO A 100 7.39 -0.81 -18.47
CA PRO A 100 7.95 -0.58 -19.80
C PRO A 100 9.45 -0.86 -19.81
N GLU A 101 9.97 -1.37 -20.93
CA GLU A 101 11.37 -1.82 -21.03
C GLU A 101 12.44 -0.72 -20.81
N GLY A 102 12.04 0.56 -20.75
CA GLY A 102 12.96 1.71 -20.60
C GLY A 102 13.19 2.24 -19.18
N ILE A 103 12.61 1.64 -18.13
CA ILE A 103 12.70 2.16 -16.74
C ILE A 103 13.55 1.24 -15.83
N SER A 104 14.05 0.13 -16.35
CA SER A 104 14.73 -0.91 -15.55
C SER A 104 16.15 -0.52 -15.07
N ASP A 105 16.74 0.54 -15.62
CA ASP A 105 18.18 0.85 -15.54
C ASP A 105 18.51 2.25 -14.96
N LEU A 106 17.65 2.82 -14.11
CA LEU A 106 17.94 4.04 -13.34
C LEU A 106 18.26 3.74 -11.89
#